data_AF-A0A934MCB8-F1
#
_entry.id   AF-A0A934MCB8-F1
#
_cell.length_a   1.000
_cell.length_b   1.000
_cell.length_c   1.000
_cell.angle_alpha   90.00
_cell.angle_beta   90.00
_cell.angle_gamma   90.00
#
_symmetry.space_group_name_H-M   'P 1'
#
loop_
_entity.id
_entity.type
_entity.pdbx_description
1 polymer ?
#
loop_
_entity_poly.entity_id
_entity_poly.type
_entity_poly.pdbx_seq_one_letter_code
_entity_poly.pdbx_strand_id
1 'polypeptide(L)'
;MHFSDTLLSSVEHAFNDMMLLRNPEPEDVEGPVRAVLLGPDYLSCLRAEVERVQRDYPDAAILACFNRERDMCEAFRDMRAGGWKTPVSLVPLDVRLDVWLSILKLAMMGTTYVPVAASLKADEGVARKPRCLSKLTDRESEVLALAAKGAQNKTIAHALEVSEHTVKLHMHHIIKKLGVRNRTQAAQQLMMTQG
;
A
#
# COMPACT_ATOMS: atom_id res chain seq x y z
N MET A 1 10.52 -5.11 -9.27
CA MET A 1 10.33 -6.56 -9.45
C MET A 1 8.82 -6.82 -9.40
N HIS A 2 8.20 -7.30 -10.48
CA HIS A 2 6.88 -7.93 -10.36
C HIS A 2 7.10 -9.22 -9.57
N PHE A 3 6.44 -9.40 -8.42
CA PHE A 3 6.42 -10.71 -7.77
C PHE A 3 5.76 -11.69 -8.75
N SER A 4 6.56 -12.51 -9.42
CA SER A 4 6.05 -13.59 -10.26
C SER A 4 5.59 -14.73 -9.37
N ASP A 5 4.62 -15.52 -9.83
CA ASP A 5 4.14 -16.72 -9.12
C ASP A 5 5.29 -17.70 -8.80
N THR A 6 6.36 -17.67 -9.59
CA THR A 6 7.60 -18.44 -9.39
C THR A 6 8.32 -18.10 -8.09
N LEU A 7 8.31 -16.82 -7.70
CA LEU A 7 8.98 -16.31 -6.51
C LEU A 7 8.16 -16.65 -5.26
N LEU A 8 6.82 -16.64 -5.38
CA LEU A 8 5.90 -17.09 -4.34
C LEU A 8 6.12 -18.57 -4.01
N SER A 9 6.13 -19.42 -5.04
CA SER A 9 6.37 -20.86 -4.90
C SER A 9 7.76 -21.17 -4.31
N SER A 10 8.79 -20.40 -4.67
CA SER A 10 10.14 -20.57 -4.11
C SER A 10 10.21 -20.22 -2.62
N VAL A 11 9.43 -19.23 -2.17
CA VAL A 11 9.35 -18.82 -0.77
C VAL A 11 8.53 -19.83 0.05
N GLU A 12 7.41 -20.33 -0.48
CA GLU A 12 6.61 -21.39 0.13
C GLU A 12 7.43 -22.68 0.31
N HIS A 13 8.29 -23.01 -0.66
CA HIS A 13 9.17 -24.18 -0.56
C HIS A 13 10.34 -23.98 0.42
N ALA A 14 10.85 -22.76 0.55
CA ALA A 14 11.92 -22.43 1.49
C ALA A 14 11.44 -22.37 2.95
N PHE A 15 10.14 -22.15 3.16
CA PHE A 15 9.49 -22.11 4.46
C PHE A 15 8.29 -23.05 4.45
N ASN A 16 8.55 -24.34 4.64
CA ASN A 16 7.49 -25.34 4.86
C ASN A 16 6.51 -24.82 5.92
N ASP A 17 5.21 -24.92 5.62
CA ASP A 17 4.07 -24.43 6.43
C ASP A 17 3.79 -22.92 6.41
N MET A 18 4.18 -22.20 5.35
CA MET A 18 3.97 -20.76 5.26
C MET A 18 3.19 -20.33 4.00
N MET A 19 2.05 -19.64 4.18
CA MET A 19 1.29 -19.02 3.10
C MET A 19 1.72 -17.56 2.94
N LEU A 20 2.27 -17.18 1.78
CA LEU A 20 2.69 -15.81 1.48
C LEU A 20 1.58 -15.09 0.72
N LEU A 21 0.77 -14.32 1.43
CA LEU A 21 -0.43 -13.73 0.84
C LEU A 21 -0.21 -12.29 0.43
N ARG A 22 -0.53 -11.99 -0.83
CA ARG A 22 -0.57 -10.61 -1.34
C ARG A 22 -1.98 -10.07 -1.18
N ASN A 23 -2.19 -9.32 -0.10
CA ASN A 23 -3.49 -8.72 0.25
C ASN A 23 -4.64 -9.76 0.32
N PRO A 24 -4.55 -10.72 1.25
CA PRO A 24 -5.63 -11.70 1.44
C PRO A 24 -6.87 -11.03 2.02
N GLU A 25 -8.03 -11.41 1.49
CA GLU A 25 -9.27 -11.36 2.25
C GLU A 25 -9.29 -12.58 3.21
N PRO A 26 -9.85 -12.45 4.43
CA PRO A 26 -9.83 -13.53 5.43
C PRO A 26 -10.43 -14.85 4.94
N GLU A 27 -11.33 -14.78 3.97
CA GLU A 27 -12.08 -15.91 3.41
C GLU A 27 -11.22 -16.76 2.44
N ASP A 28 -10.14 -16.21 1.90
CA ASP A 28 -9.31 -16.84 0.85
C ASP A 28 -8.13 -17.67 1.39
N VAL A 29 -8.06 -17.86 2.71
CA VAL A 29 -6.84 -18.33 3.39
C VAL A 29 -7.09 -19.63 4.15
N GLU A 30 -6.50 -20.71 3.65
CA GLU A 30 -6.48 -22.00 4.36
C GLU A 30 -5.19 -22.14 5.18
N GLY A 31 -5.32 -22.13 6.52
CA GLY A 31 -4.20 -22.42 7.43
C GLY A 31 -3.63 -21.18 8.16
N PRO A 32 -2.62 -21.39 9.02
CA PRO A 32 -2.05 -20.32 9.86
C PRO A 32 -1.20 -19.34 9.03
N VAL A 33 -1.56 -18.06 9.07
CA VAL A 33 -0.77 -16.98 8.44
C VAL A 33 0.34 -16.53 9.37
N ARG A 34 1.59 -16.75 8.94
CA ARG A 34 2.79 -16.36 9.72
C ARG A 34 3.40 -15.04 9.29
N ALA A 35 3.10 -14.58 8.07
CA ALA A 35 3.58 -13.32 7.56
C ALA A 35 2.61 -12.72 6.55
N VAL A 36 2.43 -11.40 6.57
CA VAL A 36 1.64 -10.64 5.59
C VAL A 36 2.51 -9.61 4.91
N LEU A 37 2.47 -9.60 3.57
CA LEU A 37 3.18 -8.64 2.74
C LEU A 37 2.24 -7.53 2.28
N LEU A 38 2.48 -6.31 2.76
CA LEU A 38 1.78 -5.12 2.30
C LEU A 38 2.57 -4.48 1.17
N GLY A 39 2.03 -4.54 -0.05
CA GLY A 39 2.69 -3.97 -1.22
C GLY A 39 2.77 -2.43 -1.20
N PRO A 40 3.54 -1.80 -2.12
CA PRO A 40 3.73 -0.35 -2.16
C PRO A 40 2.43 0.46 -2.26
N ASP A 41 1.41 -0.12 -2.89
CA ASP A 41 0.08 0.50 -3.05
C ASP A 41 -0.58 0.80 -1.70
N TYR A 42 -0.34 -0.05 -0.69
CA TYR A 42 -0.95 0.03 0.65
C TYR A 42 -0.20 0.96 1.61
N LEU A 43 1.00 1.43 1.25
CA LEU A 43 1.81 2.27 2.15
C LEU A 43 1.16 3.62 2.47
N SER A 44 0.28 4.14 1.62
CA SER A 44 -0.45 5.39 1.88
C SER A 44 -1.55 5.24 2.94
N CYS A 45 -2.01 4.01 3.19
CA CYS A 45 -2.99 3.67 4.20
C CYS A 45 -2.42 2.67 5.21
N LEU A 46 -1.09 2.64 5.38
CA LEU A 46 -0.38 1.58 6.08
C LEU A 46 -0.91 1.34 7.49
N ARG A 47 -1.26 2.40 8.22
CA ARG A 47 -1.86 2.28 9.57
C ARG A 47 -3.13 1.43 9.55
N ALA A 48 -4.06 1.74 8.66
CA ALA A 48 -5.35 1.03 8.58
C ALA A 48 -5.15 -0.44 8.20
N GLU A 49 -4.21 -0.71 7.27
CA GLU A 49 -3.88 -2.09 6.88
C GLU A 49 -3.19 -2.87 8.00
N VAL A 50 -2.32 -2.24 8.77
CA VAL A 50 -1.67 -2.86 9.93
C VAL A 50 -2.70 -3.19 11.00
N GLU A 51 -3.64 -2.28 11.27
CA GLU A 51 -4.75 -2.54 12.20
C GLU A 51 -5.69 -3.65 11.73
N ARG A 52 -5.90 -3.78 10.41
CA ARG A 52 -6.64 -4.90 9.81
C ARG A 52 -5.89 -6.21 9.98
N VAL A 53 -4.62 -6.25 9.55
CA VAL A 53 -3.79 -7.47 9.65
C VAL A 53 -3.63 -7.91 11.10
N GLN A 54 -3.44 -6.99 12.04
CA GLN A 54 -3.36 -7.34 13.46
C GLN A 54 -4.64 -7.97 14.00
N ARG A 55 -5.81 -7.58 13.47
CA ARG A 55 -7.12 -8.11 13.87
C ARG A 55 -7.35 -9.50 13.28
N ASP A 56 -7.07 -9.65 12.00
CA ASP A 56 -7.37 -10.86 11.24
C ASP A 56 -6.29 -11.94 11.42
N TYR A 57 -5.03 -11.51 11.63
CA TYR A 57 -3.85 -12.35 11.76
C TYR A 57 -2.92 -11.85 12.90
N PRO A 58 -3.32 -12.01 14.17
CA PRO A 58 -2.61 -11.43 15.31
C PRO A 58 -1.18 -11.94 15.49
N ASP A 59 -0.88 -13.15 15.02
CA ASP A 59 0.44 -13.78 15.13
C ASP A 59 1.31 -13.58 13.87
N ALA A 60 0.80 -12.88 12.85
CA ALA A 60 1.52 -12.69 11.61
C ALA A 60 2.54 -11.55 11.71
N ALA A 61 3.76 -11.82 11.24
CA ALA A 61 4.75 -10.78 10.99
C ALA A 61 4.26 -9.86 9.84
N ILE A 62 4.39 -8.55 10.00
CA ILE A 62 3.94 -7.60 8.98
C ILE A 62 5.16 -7.01 8.26
N LEU A 63 5.19 -7.14 6.93
CA LEU A 63 6.25 -6.62 6.08
C LEU A 63 5.65 -5.60 5.11
N ALA A 64 6.00 -4.33 5.31
CA ALA A 64 5.62 -3.22 4.48
C ALA A 64 6.66 -3.04 3.36
N CYS A 65 6.28 -3.44 2.16
CA CYS A 65 7.14 -3.52 1.00
C CYS A 65 7.15 -2.22 0.19
N PHE A 66 8.33 -1.73 -0.19
CA PHE A 66 8.47 -0.49 -0.96
C PHE A 66 9.40 -0.67 -2.17
N ASN A 67 9.24 0.21 -3.16
CA ASN A 67 10.10 0.31 -4.35
C ASN A 67 10.62 1.73 -4.60
N ARG A 68 10.22 2.71 -3.78
CA ARG A 68 10.68 4.10 -3.85
C ARG A 68 11.10 4.58 -2.47
N GLU A 69 12.17 5.37 -2.42
CA GLU A 69 12.66 5.94 -1.17
C GLU A 69 11.63 6.83 -0.46
N ARG A 70 10.80 7.56 -1.23
CA ARG A 70 9.71 8.38 -0.67
C ARG A 70 8.75 7.53 0.15
N ASP A 71 8.32 6.38 -0.38
CA ASP A 71 7.35 5.53 0.28
C ASP A 71 7.93 4.93 1.58
N MET A 72 9.22 4.55 1.56
CA MET A 72 9.96 4.14 2.76
C MET A 72 9.99 5.24 3.82
N CYS A 73 10.33 6.48 3.44
CA CYS A 73 10.42 7.61 4.37
C CYS A 73 9.04 8.00 4.93
N GLU A 74 7.97 7.85 4.15
CA GLU A 74 6.59 8.04 4.60
C GLU A 74 6.19 6.98 5.63
N ALA A 75 6.36 5.70 5.29
CA ALA A 75 6.06 4.59 6.20
C ALA A 75 6.84 4.68 7.51
N PHE A 76 8.15 5.01 7.44
CA PHE A 76 8.98 5.18 8.64
C PHE A 76 8.52 6.34 9.52
N ARG A 77 8.13 7.48 8.92
CA ARG A 77 7.57 8.62 9.69
C ARG A 77 6.27 8.25 10.39
N ASP A 78 5.39 7.52 9.71
CA ASP A 78 4.12 7.07 10.28
C ASP A 78 4.32 6.07 11.42
N MET A 79 5.33 5.21 11.33
CA MET A 79 5.77 4.34 12.44
C MET A 79 6.34 5.15 13.61
N ARG A 80 7.22 6.13 13.34
CA ARG A 80 7.86 6.98 14.36
C ARG A 80 6.88 7.90 15.07
N ALA A 81 5.81 8.34 14.41
CA ALA A 81 4.77 9.19 14.98
C ALA A 81 3.95 8.53 16.11
N GLY A 82 4.17 7.23 16.36
CA GLY A 82 3.67 6.52 17.54
C GLY A 82 2.26 5.93 17.37
N GLY A 83 1.93 5.01 18.28
CA GLY A 83 0.60 4.40 18.42
C GLY A 83 0.42 3.01 17.78
N TRP A 84 1.49 2.43 17.22
CA TRP A 84 1.45 1.12 16.60
C TRP A 84 1.80 0.08 17.67
N LYS A 85 0.92 -0.90 17.87
CA LYS A 85 1.12 -1.99 18.85
C LYS A 85 1.98 -3.12 18.29
N THR A 86 2.13 -3.19 16.98
CA THR A 86 2.79 -4.30 16.28
C THR A 86 4.05 -3.82 15.56
N PRO A 87 5.18 -4.55 15.68
CA PRO A 87 6.36 -4.28 14.88
C PRO A 87 6.09 -4.51 13.39
N VAL A 88 6.48 -3.56 12.54
CA VAL A 88 6.32 -3.64 11.07
C VAL A 88 7.67 -3.48 10.40
N SER A 89 8.08 -4.45 9.60
CA SER A 89 9.35 -4.40 8.86
C SER A 89 9.21 -3.63 7.56
N LEU A 90 10.15 -2.72 7.25
CA LEU A 90 10.18 -2.00 5.98
C LEU A 90 11.09 -2.70 4.98
N VAL A 91 10.53 -3.28 3.92
CA VAL A 91 11.26 -4.19 3.04
C VAL A 91 11.39 -3.63 1.62
N PRO A 92 12.61 -3.39 1.11
CA PRO A 92 12.81 -3.04 -0.28
C PRO A 92 12.48 -4.23 -1.19
N LEU A 93 11.80 -3.97 -2.31
CA LEU A 93 11.46 -4.99 -3.32
C LEU A 93 12.52 -5.17 -4.41
N ASP A 94 13.54 -4.33 -4.42
CA ASP A 94 14.62 -4.27 -5.39
C ASP A 94 15.96 -4.76 -4.81
N VAL A 95 15.91 -5.62 -3.80
CA VAL A 95 17.09 -6.31 -3.26
C VAL A 95 17.20 -7.73 -3.78
N ARG A 96 18.39 -8.31 -3.63
CA ARG A 96 18.65 -9.72 -3.93
C ARG A 96 17.76 -10.62 -3.06
N LEU A 97 17.38 -11.78 -3.62
CA LEU A 97 16.50 -12.74 -2.96
C LEU A 97 17.05 -13.23 -1.62
N ASP A 98 18.36 -13.47 -1.50
CA ASP A 98 19.00 -13.90 -0.27
C ASP A 98 18.91 -12.86 0.86
N VAL A 99 19.06 -11.58 0.52
CA VAL A 99 18.82 -10.46 1.45
C VAL A 99 17.35 -10.42 1.85
N TRP A 100 16.44 -10.55 0.87
CA TRP A 100 15.00 -10.53 1.11
C TRP A 100 14.57 -11.68 2.05
N LEU A 101 15.07 -12.89 1.84
CA LEU A 101 14.85 -14.06 2.70
C LEU A 101 15.41 -13.85 4.11
N SER A 102 16.54 -13.15 4.24
CA SER A 102 17.11 -12.80 5.55
C SER A 102 16.20 -11.84 6.32
N ILE A 103 15.66 -10.83 5.63
CA ILE A 103 14.70 -9.89 6.21
C ILE A 103 13.42 -10.60 6.65
N LEU A 104 12.89 -11.50 5.82
CA LEU A 104 11.72 -12.31 6.16
C LEU A 104 11.97 -13.18 7.40
N LYS A 105 13.13 -13.84 7.50
CA LYS A 105 13.52 -14.62 8.69
C LYS A 105 13.54 -13.76 9.94
N LEU A 106 14.14 -12.57 9.87
CA LEU A 106 14.14 -11.61 10.98
C LEU A 106 12.71 -11.27 11.42
N ALA A 107 11.84 -10.94 10.46
CA ALA A 107 10.44 -10.61 10.73
C ALA A 107 9.70 -11.76 11.44
N MET A 108 9.88 -13.00 10.97
CA MET A 108 9.28 -14.18 11.59
C MET A 108 9.82 -14.51 12.98
N MET A 109 11.03 -14.07 13.32
CA MET A 109 11.61 -14.18 14.66
C MET A 109 11.10 -13.07 15.60
N GLY A 110 10.16 -12.24 15.16
CA GLY A 110 9.65 -11.09 15.92
C GLY A 110 10.59 -9.89 15.92
N THR A 111 11.60 -9.88 15.05
CA THR A 111 12.54 -8.77 14.92
C THR A 111 12.20 -7.91 13.71
N THR A 112 12.31 -6.59 13.86
CA THR A 112 11.95 -5.66 12.78
C THR A 112 13.17 -5.30 11.95
N TYR A 113 13.03 -5.41 10.63
CA TYR A 113 14.00 -4.82 9.71
C TYR A 113 13.57 -3.40 9.33
N VAL A 114 14.46 -2.43 9.55
CA VAL A 114 14.29 -1.04 9.09
C VAL A 114 15.60 -0.59 8.45
N PRO A 115 15.59 -0.17 7.17
CA PRO A 115 16.78 0.37 6.53
C PRO A 115 17.30 1.61 7.28
N VAL A 116 18.61 1.68 7.53
CA VAL A 116 19.24 2.86 8.17
C VAL A 116 18.94 4.15 7.40
N ALA A 117 18.86 4.07 6.07
CA ALA A 117 18.48 5.18 5.20
C ALA A 117 17.10 5.77 5.54
N ALA A 118 16.16 4.97 6.07
CA ALA A 118 14.86 5.47 6.50
C ALA A 118 14.99 6.47 7.65
N SER A 119 15.87 6.18 8.63
CA SER A 119 16.13 7.08 9.75
C SER A 119 16.86 8.35 9.34
N LEU A 120 17.81 8.26 8.40
CA LEU A 120 18.60 9.40 7.95
C LEU A 120 17.80 10.36 7.08
N LYS A 121 16.97 9.82 6.17
CA LYS A 121 16.23 10.60 5.16
C LYS A 121 14.84 11.08 5.62
N ALA A 122 14.30 10.53 6.71
CA ALA A 122 12.98 10.92 7.21
C ALA A 122 12.90 12.36 7.74
N ASP A 123 14.02 12.92 8.21
CA ASP A 123 14.08 14.27 8.78
C ASP A 123 14.34 15.37 7.71
N GLU A 124 14.72 15.01 6.47
CA GLU A 124 15.11 15.96 5.42
C GLU A 124 13.95 16.57 4.59
N GLY A 125 12.68 16.35 4.96
CA GLY A 125 11.53 16.70 4.10
C GLY A 125 10.31 17.30 4.80
N VAL A 126 10.41 18.55 5.28
CA VAL A 126 9.25 19.35 5.73
C VAL A 126 8.59 20.04 4.53
N ALA A 127 7.61 19.37 3.92
CA ALA A 127 6.56 20.03 3.16
C ALA A 127 5.28 19.20 3.23
N ARG A 128 4.37 19.58 4.13
CA ARG A 128 3.01 19.05 4.21
C ARG A 128 2.26 19.33 2.90
N LYS A 129 2.18 18.34 2.00
CA LYS A 129 1.03 18.17 1.10
C LYS A 129 0.15 17.06 1.67
N PRO A 130 -1.18 17.18 1.67
CA PRO A 130 -2.03 16.19 2.29
C PRO A 130 -2.08 14.88 1.46
N ARG A 131 -1.23 13.95 1.89
CA ARG A 131 -1.41 12.52 2.25
C ARG A 131 -2.13 11.51 1.34
N CYS A 132 -2.85 11.85 0.27
CA CYS A 132 -3.47 10.83 -0.61
C CYS A 132 -3.45 11.15 -2.11
N LEU A 133 -3.31 12.42 -2.49
CA LEU A 133 -3.37 12.85 -3.90
C LEU A 133 -2.02 12.75 -4.63
N SER A 134 -0.91 12.52 -3.91
CA SER A 134 0.44 12.40 -4.47
C SER A 134 0.67 11.12 -5.30
N LYS A 135 -0.29 10.19 -5.33
CA LYS A 135 -0.24 8.93 -6.10
C LYS A 135 -1.05 8.98 -7.40
N LEU A 136 -1.90 9.99 -7.59
CA LEU A 136 -2.69 10.13 -8.81
C LEU A 136 -1.85 10.83 -9.89
N THR A 137 -1.97 10.34 -11.12
CA THR A 137 -1.51 11.08 -12.31
C THR A 137 -2.37 12.34 -12.50
N ASP A 138 -1.85 13.35 -13.19
CA ASP A 138 -2.59 14.60 -13.45
C ASP A 138 -3.99 14.33 -14.01
N ARG A 139 -4.07 13.34 -14.90
CA ARG A 139 -5.35 12.94 -15.52
C ARG A 139 -6.33 12.28 -14.55
N GLU A 140 -5.82 11.46 -13.64
CA GLU A 140 -6.64 10.85 -12.59
C GLU A 140 -7.12 11.89 -11.58
N SER A 141 -6.29 12.89 -11.28
CA SER A 141 -6.68 14.02 -10.43
C SER A 141 -7.80 14.86 -11.05
N GLU A 142 -7.73 15.15 -12.35
CA GLU A 142 -8.80 15.86 -13.08
C GLU A 142 -10.11 15.07 -13.07
N VAL A 143 -10.05 13.77 -13.35
CA VAL A 143 -11.22 12.88 -13.32
C VAL A 143 -11.82 12.84 -11.91
N LEU A 144 -10.99 12.72 -10.86
CA LEU A 144 -11.45 12.71 -9.48
C LEU A 144 -12.07 14.04 -9.07
N ALA A 145 -11.51 15.17 -9.50
CA ALA A 145 -12.04 16.49 -9.19
C ALA A 145 -13.44 16.71 -9.78
N LEU A 146 -13.66 16.31 -11.04
CA LEU A 146 -14.99 16.38 -11.65
C LEU A 146 -15.96 15.37 -11.02
N ALA A 147 -15.47 14.19 -10.65
CA ALA A 147 -16.28 13.21 -9.94
C ALA A 147 -16.72 13.68 -8.56
N ALA A 148 -15.87 14.39 -7.82
CA ALA A 148 -16.22 15.00 -6.54
C ALA A 148 -17.29 16.08 -6.69
N LYS A 149 -17.35 16.77 -7.84
CA LYS A 149 -18.45 17.71 -8.15
C LYS A 149 -19.77 17.00 -8.54
N GLY A 150 -19.83 15.67 -8.50
CA GLY A 150 -21.02 14.90 -8.85
C GLY A 150 -21.22 14.70 -10.36
N ALA A 151 -20.24 15.05 -11.20
CA ALA A 151 -20.37 14.91 -12.65
C ALA A 151 -20.48 13.43 -13.07
N GLN A 152 -21.36 13.10 -14.00
CA GLN A 152 -21.47 11.72 -14.52
C GLN A 152 -20.31 11.39 -15.48
N ASN A 153 -20.05 10.10 -15.74
CA ASN A 153 -18.94 9.68 -16.61
C ASN A 153 -19.05 10.27 -18.02
N LYS A 154 -20.27 10.40 -18.55
CA LYS A 154 -20.55 11.07 -19.82
C LYS A 154 -20.15 12.55 -19.82
N THR A 155 -20.43 13.25 -18.73
CA THR A 155 -20.07 14.67 -18.56
C THR A 155 -18.56 14.83 -18.43
N ILE A 156 -17.90 13.94 -17.68
CA ILE A 156 -16.43 13.93 -17.52
C ILE A 156 -15.76 13.62 -18.85
N ALA A 157 -16.27 12.64 -19.57
CA ALA A 157 -15.79 12.25 -20.90
C ALA A 157 -15.82 13.45 -21.87
N HIS A 158 -16.93 14.18 -21.90
CA HIS A 158 -17.05 15.39 -22.71
C HIS A 158 -16.12 16.52 -22.23
N ALA A 159 -16.04 16.77 -20.92
CA ALA A 159 -15.20 17.84 -20.37
C ALA A 159 -13.70 17.62 -20.58
N LEU A 160 -13.29 16.35 -20.69
CA LEU A 160 -11.91 15.94 -20.83
C LEU A 160 -11.58 15.46 -22.26
N GLU A 161 -12.52 15.48 -23.20
CA GLU A 161 -12.33 14.98 -24.58
C GLU A 161 -11.83 13.53 -24.65
N VAL A 162 -12.42 12.64 -23.83
CA VAL A 162 -12.11 11.19 -23.80
C VAL A 162 -13.38 10.37 -23.89
N SER A 163 -13.26 9.05 -24.09
CA SER A 163 -14.42 8.17 -24.07
C SER A 163 -14.93 7.89 -22.65
N GLU A 164 -16.21 7.58 -22.49
CA GLU A 164 -16.78 7.13 -21.21
C GLU A 164 -16.09 5.88 -20.66
N HIS A 165 -15.62 5.00 -21.55
CA HIS A 165 -14.84 3.82 -21.18
C HIS A 165 -13.50 4.21 -20.54
N THR A 166 -12.81 5.21 -21.12
CA THR A 166 -11.56 5.76 -20.58
C THR A 166 -11.76 6.37 -19.20
N VAL A 167 -12.88 7.07 -18.97
CA VAL A 167 -13.23 7.61 -17.64
C VAL A 167 -13.46 6.50 -16.62
N LYS A 168 -14.16 5.41 -17.01
CA LYS A 168 -14.35 4.24 -16.13
C LYS A 168 -13.01 3.60 -15.74
N LEU A 169 -12.07 3.50 -16.69
CA LEU A 169 -10.74 2.97 -16.44
C LEU A 169 -9.94 3.86 -15.47
N HIS A 170 -9.93 5.18 -15.68
CA HIS A 170 -9.32 6.11 -14.73
C HIS A 170 -9.95 6.02 -13.35
N MET A 171 -11.29 5.94 -13.26
CA MET A 171 -11.99 5.78 -11.99
C MET A 171 -11.61 4.49 -11.27
N HIS A 172 -11.46 3.38 -12.00
CA HIS A 172 -10.98 2.12 -11.44
C HIS A 172 -9.57 2.26 -10.86
N HIS A 173 -8.65 2.89 -11.59
CA HIS A 173 -7.30 3.15 -11.10
C HIS A 173 -7.27 4.09 -9.90
N ILE A 174 -8.11 5.13 -9.89
CA ILE A 174 -8.26 6.07 -8.76
C ILE A 174 -8.73 5.32 -7.51
N ILE A 175 -9.80 4.53 -7.62
CA ILE A 175 -10.36 3.76 -6.51
C ILE A 175 -9.29 2.82 -5.93
N LYS A 176 -8.55 2.12 -6.80
CA LYS A 176 -7.45 1.24 -6.42
C LYS A 176 -6.29 2.00 -5.75
N LYS A 177 -5.87 3.13 -6.32
CA LYS A 177 -4.76 3.95 -5.79
C LYS A 177 -5.10 4.63 -4.47
N LEU A 178 -6.37 4.96 -4.25
CA LEU A 178 -6.86 5.57 -3.02
C LEU A 178 -7.26 4.54 -1.96
N GLY A 179 -7.31 3.24 -2.30
CA GLY A 179 -7.69 2.18 -1.36
C GLY A 179 -9.16 2.24 -0.92
N VAL A 180 -10.03 2.85 -1.73
CA VAL A 180 -11.47 3.00 -1.43
C VAL A 180 -12.29 1.97 -2.17
N ARG A 181 -13.53 1.74 -1.73
CA ARG A 181 -14.40 0.70 -2.32
C ARG A 181 -15.24 1.20 -3.48
N ASN A 182 -15.51 2.51 -3.54
CA ASN A 182 -16.36 3.07 -4.57
C ASN A 182 -16.03 4.54 -4.88
N ARG A 183 -16.60 5.02 -5.98
CA ARG A 183 -16.48 6.40 -6.45
C ARG A 183 -16.91 7.43 -5.40
N THR A 184 -17.95 7.15 -4.63
CA THR A 184 -18.47 8.08 -3.62
C THR A 184 -17.45 8.29 -2.51
N GLN A 185 -16.83 7.21 -2.03
CA GLN A 185 -15.73 7.27 -1.07
C GLN A 185 -14.52 8.00 -1.65
N ALA A 186 -14.16 7.74 -2.92
CA ALA A 186 -13.08 8.48 -3.59
C ALA A 186 -13.34 10.00 -3.61
N ALA A 187 -14.57 10.39 -3.96
CA ALA A 187 -15.01 11.78 -4.00
C ALA A 187 -14.99 12.43 -2.60
N GLN A 188 -15.53 11.75 -1.59
CA GLN A 188 -15.53 12.22 -0.20
C GLN A 188 -14.10 12.44 0.32
N GLN A 189 -13.18 11.53 -0.03
CA GLN A 189 -11.78 11.63 0.39
C GLN A 189 -11.10 12.87 -0.19
N LEU A 190 -11.39 13.25 -1.44
CA LEU A 190 -10.92 14.52 -2.00
C LEU A 190 -11.50 15.73 -1.24
N MET A 191 -12.79 15.71 -0.91
CA MET A 191 -13.47 16.81 -0.20
C MET A 191 -12.92 17.03 1.21
N MET A 192 -12.70 15.95 1.96
CA MET A 192 -12.09 15.98 3.30
C MET A 192 -10.66 16.51 3.32
N THR A 193 -10.00 16.52 2.15
CA THR A 193 -8.61 16.95 1.99
C THR A 193 -8.50 18.44 1.63
N GLN A 194 -9.59 19.07 1.18
CA GLN A 194 -9.64 20.49 0.75
C GLN A 194 -10.36 21.43 1.73
N GLY A 195 -10.91 20.91 2.83
CA GLY A 195 -11.49 21.69 3.94
C GLY A 195 -10.55 21.72 5.13
#